data_AF-A0A0C3SDN1-F1
#
_entry.id   AF-A0A0C3SDN1-F1
#
_cell.length_a   1.000
_cell.length_b   1.000
_cell.length_c   1.000
_cell.angle_alpha   90.00
_cell.angle_beta   90.00
_cell.angle_gamma   90.00
#
_symmetry.space_group_name_H-M   'P 1'
#
loop_
_entity.id
_entity.type
_entity.pdbx_description
1 polymer ?
#
loop_
_entity_poly.entity_id
_entity_poly.type
_entity_poly.pdbx_seq_one_letter_code
_entity_poly.pdbx_strand_id
1 'polypeptide(L)'
;MPRSNNRINLCALISIPLWLLVNVADAWWIYFYVQGTVNPVPHTAVNHTASAWTGYKVMMWLFGFVWGVVNMCTAWILLSTTSVNSGKGVARFLWVTFLIFMGIPIAILFTIMPFFGPWIVVPIVQRQIWKHGCDNYPMMVILDAKSTDDARYVVNVAYFFDNTRASLPTQLFTYEITNPDDGDVWLFSLRTWDSLQSNIPTEMYPTLQHVYYDFVDDSLSGNCTLRNPTNPLTNTTTLPCMTGHFNPGSHLSFDVSSSVPLNTTLSTEAQSVPVMNASLGIHDNGWDYTGNAPAVRLQEKNDDGSLGFLVLKTTVQKPSDITELKVCVAGPEGREGGTVSAEVFAPLGLMLMRQADYALDATSDNDSD
;
A
#
# COMPACT_ATOMS: atom_id res chain seq x y z
N MET A 1 62.25 17.59 -18.88
CA MET A 1 61.01 17.04 -19.47
C MET A 1 59.97 16.82 -18.37
N PRO A 2 58.96 17.70 -18.21
CA PRO A 2 57.80 17.45 -17.37
C PRO A 2 56.55 17.37 -18.27
N ARG A 3 56.20 16.19 -18.78
CA ARG A 3 54.97 15.96 -19.56
C ARG A 3 53.97 15.02 -18.87
N SER A 4 54.30 14.56 -17.65
CA SER A 4 53.54 13.55 -16.91
C SER A 4 52.37 14.11 -16.09
N ASN A 5 52.43 15.37 -15.61
CA ASN A 5 51.40 15.90 -14.70
C ASN A 5 50.07 16.24 -15.39
N ASN A 6 50.09 16.66 -16.67
CA ASN A 6 48.84 17.09 -17.34
C ASN A 6 47.90 15.93 -17.70
N ARG A 7 48.42 14.71 -17.90
CA ARG A 7 47.58 13.53 -18.20
C ARG A 7 46.86 13.00 -16.96
N ILE A 8 47.53 13.05 -15.80
CA ILE A 8 46.94 12.61 -14.52
C ILE A 8 45.79 13.54 -14.11
N ASN A 9 45.96 14.85 -14.30
CA ASN A 9 44.90 15.82 -14.02
C ASN A 9 43.69 15.67 -14.94
N LEU A 10 43.86 15.34 -16.22
CA LEU A 10 42.74 15.13 -17.14
C LEU A 10 41.95 13.85 -16.81
N CYS A 11 42.63 12.75 -16.49
CA CYS A 11 41.95 11.52 -16.07
C CYS A 11 41.16 11.72 -14.77
N ALA A 12 41.75 12.38 -13.76
CA ALA A 12 41.03 12.68 -12.51
C ALA A 12 39.81 13.58 -12.75
N LEU A 13 39.94 14.57 -13.65
CA LEU A 13 38.88 15.51 -13.99
C LEU A 13 37.68 14.87 -14.72
N ILE A 14 37.87 13.71 -15.36
CA ILE A 14 36.80 12.93 -16.00
C ILE A 14 36.28 11.82 -15.05
N SER A 15 37.17 11.17 -14.30
CA SER A 15 36.79 10.05 -13.44
C SER A 15 35.92 10.45 -12.24
N ILE A 16 36.18 11.61 -11.63
CA ILE A 16 35.38 12.12 -10.49
C ILE A 16 33.93 12.41 -10.88
N PRO A 17 33.63 13.20 -11.93
CA PRO A 17 32.24 13.46 -12.32
C PRO A 17 31.53 12.19 -12.80
N LEU A 18 32.24 11.28 -13.48
CA LEU A 18 31.67 9.99 -13.86
C LEU A 18 31.29 9.15 -12.62
N TRP A 19 32.19 9.06 -11.64
CA TRP A 19 31.92 8.37 -10.37
C TRP A 19 30.72 8.99 -9.62
N LEU A 20 30.64 10.32 -9.56
CA LEU A 20 29.49 11.01 -8.98
C LEU A 20 28.19 10.72 -9.73
N LEU A 21 28.21 10.74 -11.06
CA LEU A 21 27.03 10.47 -11.89
C LEU A 21 26.49 9.07 -11.64
N VAL A 22 27.36 8.06 -11.53
CA VAL A 22 26.91 6.69 -11.24
C VAL A 22 26.33 6.57 -9.83
N ASN A 23 26.89 7.26 -8.83
CA ASN A 23 26.28 7.28 -7.49
C ASN A 23 24.91 7.98 -7.46
N VAL A 24 24.73 9.04 -8.26
CA VAL A 24 23.41 9.67 -8.41
C VAL A 24 22.43 8.70 -9.08
N ALA A 25 22.87 7.96 -10.10
CA ALA A 25 22.04 6.93 -10.74
C ALA A 25 21.66 5.81 -9.77
N ASP A 26 22.58 5.37 -8.91
CA ASP A 26 22.34 4.38 -7.86
C ASP A 26 21.31 4.89 -6.83
N ALA A 27 21.44 6.14 -6.39
CA ALA A 27 20.44 6.75 -5.50
C ALA A 27 19.04 6.79 -6.14
N TRP A 28 18.94 7.09 -7.44
CA TRP A 28 17.70 7.02 -8.20
C TRP A 28 17.16 5.59 -8.32
N TRP A 29 18.04 4.61 -8.48
CA TRP A 29 17.68 3.19 -8.52
C TRP A 29 17.07 2.73 -7.18
N ILE A 30 17.68 3.11 -6.06
CA ILE A 30 17.15 2.85 -4.71
C ILE A 30 15.82 3.59 -4.51
N TYR A 31 15.69 4.83 -4.99
CA TYR A 31 14.44 5.59 -4.91
C TYR A 31 13.28 4.86 -5.58
N PHE A 32 13.45 4.37 -6.81
CA PHE A 32 12.41 3.60 -7.50
C PHE A 32 12.10 2.27 -6.81
N TYR A 33 13.10 1.62 -6.22
CA TYR A 33 12.87 0.44 -5.40
C TYR A 33 11.96 0.75 -4.20
N VAL A 34 12.30 1.79 -3.45
CA VAL A 34 11.54 2.21 -2.27
C VAL A 34 10.12 2.56 -2.71
N GLN A 35 9.95 3.40 -3.74
CA GLN A 35 8.63 3.76 -4.27
C GLN A 35 7.79 2.54 -4.67
N GLY A 36 8.35 1.60 -5.43
CA GLY A 36 7.64 0.39 -5.83
C GLY A 36 7.26 -0.52 -4.64
N THR A 37 8.03 -0.49 -3.56
CA THR A 37 7.76 -1.26 -2.34
C THR A 37 6.70 -0.59 -1.45
N VAL A 38 6.75 0.74 -1.32
CA VAL A 38 5.92 1.47 -0.35
C VAL A 38 4.67 2.11 -0.95
N ASN A 39 4.59 2.19 -2.26
CA ASN A 39 3.44 2.69 -2.98
C ASN A 39 3.28 1.85 -4.25
N PRO A 40 2.83 0.59 -4.10
CA PRO A 40 2.84 -0.36 -5.22
C PRO A 40 1.91 0.08 -6.35
N VAL A 41 0.94 0.97 -6.09
CA VAL A 41 -0.01 1.46 -7.10
C VAL A 41 -0.06 3.00 -7.16
N PRO A 42 -0.01 3.64 -8.34
CA PRO A 42 0.06 3.03 -9.68
C PRO A 42 1.38 2.32 -9.93
N HIS A 43 1.31 1.19 -10.64
CA HIS A 43 2.51 0.47 -11.06
C HIS A 43 3.40 1.38 -11.89
N THR A 44 4.66 1.47 -11.48
CA THR A 44 5.74 2.12 -12.21
C THR A 44 6.35 1.14 -13.23
N ALA A 45 7.28 1.62 -14.05
CA ALA A 45 7.99 0.76 -15.01
C ALA A 45 8.73 -0.42 -14.35
N VAL A 46 9.11 -0.31 -13.07
CA VAL A 46 9.88 -1.35 -12.36
C VAL A 46 9.01 -2.44 -11.74
N ASN A 47 7.75 -2.14 -11.41
CA ASN A 47 6.81 -3.08 -10.79
C ASN A 47 5.56 -3.36 -11.65
N HIS A 48 5.61 -3.06 -12.95
CA HIS A 48 4.52 -3.32 -13.89
C HIS A 48 4.15 -4.81 -14.00
N THR A 49 5.07 -5.73 -13.72
CA THR A 49 4.80 -7.16 -13.64
C THR A 49 5.55 -7.79 -12.48
N ALA A 50 5.06 -8.92 -11.95
CA ALA A 50 5.77 -9.70 -10.93
C ALA A 50 7.19 -10.09 -11.37
N SER A 51 7.37 -10.47 -12.64
CA SER A 51 8.68 -10.85 -13.19
C SER A 51 9.62 -9.65 -13.29
N ALA A 52 9.13 -8.48 -13.73
CA ALA A 52 9.91 -7.25 -13.76
C ALA A 52 10.33 -6.83 -12.35
N TRP A 53 9.40 -6.89 -11.39
CA TRP A 53 9.68 -6.55 -10.00
C TRP A 53 10.71 -7.49 -9.36
N THR A 54 10.59 -8.78 -9.62
CA THR A 54 11.54 -9.80 -9.14
C THR A 54 12.93 -9.59 -9.76
N GLY A 55 12.99 -9.36 -11.08
CA GLY A 55 14.23 -9.03 -11.76
C GLY A 55 14.88 -7.76 -11.20
N TYR A 56 14.09 -6.72 -10.95
CA TYR A 56 14.55 -5.47 -10.36
C TYR A 56 15.13 -5.67 -8.96
N LYS A 57 14.44 -6.43 -8.09
CA LYS A 57 14.92 -6.82 -6.75
C LYS A 57 16.30 -7.50 -6.81
N VAL A 58 16.47 -8.48 -7.69
CA VAL A 58 17.73 -9.22 -7.86
C VAL A 58 18.84 -8.32 -8.40
N MET A 59 18.54 -7.52 -9.42
CA MET A 59 19.51 -6.61 -10.03
C MET A 59 19.99 -5.54 -9.04
N MET A 60 19.08 -4.97 -8.24
CA MET A 60 19.43 -4.02 -7.19
C MET A 60 20.47 -4.61 -6.22
N TRP A 61 20.30 -5.87 -5.82
CA TRP A 61 21.26 -6.56 -4.94
C TRP A 61 22.63 -6.75 -5.60
N LEU A 62 22.66 -7.24 -6.85
CA LEU A 62 23.90 -7.49 -7.57
C LEU A 62 24.67 -6.19 -7.86
N PHE A 63 23.99 -5.17 -8.39
CA PHE A 63 24.61 -3.88 -8.68
C PHE A 63 25.02 -3.15 -7.40
N GLY A 64 24.16 -3.14 -6.37
CA GLY A 64 24.45 -2.53 -5.08
C GLY A 64 25.70 -3.10 -4.41
N PHE A 65 25.89 -4.43 -4.47
CA PHE A 65 27.08 -5.09 -3.95
C PHE A 65 28.35 -4.68 -4.70
N VAL A 66 28.34 -4.82 -6.03
CA VAL A 66 29.50 -4.47 -6.86
C VAL A 66 29.86 -3.00 -6.72
N TRP A 67 28.86 -2.12 -6.71
CA TRP A 67 29.06 -0.69 -6.58
C TRP A 67 29.55 -0.29 -5.18
N GLY A 68 29.05 -0.93 -4.12
CA GLY A 68 29.55 -0.77 -2.76
C GLY A 68 31.04 -1.11 -2.66
N VAL A 69 31.50 -2.20 -3.29
CA VAL A 69 32.93 -2.57 -3.34
C VAL A 69 33.76 -1.51 -4.09
N VAL A 70 33.27 -1.01 -5.22
CA VAL A 70 33.94 0.06 -5.98
C VAL A 70 34.07 1.35 -5.14
N ASN A 71 33.01 1.73 -4.43
CA ASN A 71 33.01 2.88 -3.53
C ASN A 71 33.97 2.68 -2.36
N MET A 72 34.03 1.48 -1.78
CA MET A 72 34.99 1.14 -0.73
C MET A 72 36.43 1.28 -1.22
N CYS A 73 36.76 0.73 -2.39
CA CYS A 73 38.09 0.87 -2.98
C CYS A 73 38.45 2.33 -3.27
N THR A 74 37.49 3.10 -3.82
CA THR A 74 37.68 4.53 -4.13
C THR A 74 37.91 5.34 -2.85
N ALA A 75 37.10 5.12 -1.82
CA ALA A 75 37.27 5.74 -0.50
C ALA A 75 38.62 5.39 0.13
N TRP A 76 39.03 4.11 0.06
CA TRP A 76 40.33 3.66 0.58
C TRP A 76 41.51 4.35 -0.13
N ILE A 77 41.46 4.46 -1.47
CA ILE A 77 42.48 5.15 -2.26
C ILE A 77 42.51 6.65 -1.91
N LEU A 78 41.34 7.30 -1.80
CA LEU A 78 41.26 8.72 -1.42
C LEU A 78 41.80 8.97 -0.01
N LEU A 79 41.47 8.12 0.97
CA LEU A 79 41.95 8.25 2.34
C LEU A 79 43.46 7.96 2.47
N SER A 80 43.95 6.93 1.79
CA SER A 80 45.38 6.57 1.82
C SER A 80 46.26 7.63 1.13
N THR A 81 45.83 8.21 0.00
CA THR A 81 46.59 9.25 -0.70
C THR A 81 46.58 10.61 0.01
N THR A 82 45.49 10.95 0.70
CA THR A 82 45.38 12.21 1.46
C THR A 82 46.14 12.17 2.79
N SER A 83 46.27 10.99 3.42
CA SER A 83 47.07 10.79 4.63
C SER A 83 48.57 11.12 4.43
N VAL A 84 49.11 10.82 3.25
CA VAL A 84 50.54 10.98 2.91
C VAL A 84 50.93 12.45 2.65
N ASN A 85 49.98 13.32 2.26
CA ASN A 85 50.27 14.67 1.75
C ASN A 85 49.87 15.84 2.67
N SER A 86 49.42 15.57 3.90
CA SER A 86 48.96 16.65 4.80
C SER A 86 50.13 17.49 5.38
N GLY A 87 50.09 18.82 5.19
CA GLY A 87 51.13 19.78 5.61
C GLY A 87 51.36 19.85 7.14
N LYS A 88 52.22 20.76 7.61
CA LYS A 88 52.50 20.94 9.05
C LYS A 88 51.54 21.95 9.70
N GLY A 89 51.14 21.73 10.95
CA GLY A 89 50.44 22.72 11.79
C GLY A 89 48.90 22.75 11.68
N VAL A 90 48.30 23.94 11.78
CA VAL A 90 46.84 24.20 11.86
C VAL A 90 46.07 23.65 10.65
N ALA A 91 46.65 23.72 9.45
CA ALA A 91 46.02 23.19 8.24
C ALA A 91 45.82 21.66 8.31
N ARG A 92 46.77 20.93 8.92
CA ARG A 92 46.62 19.48 9.16
C ARG A 92 45.55 19.18 10.17
N PHE A 93 45.47 19.98 11.24
CA PHE A 93 44.44 19.83 12.26
C PHE A 93 43.03 20.04 11.66
N LEU A 94 42.83 21.10 10.88
CA LEU A 94 41.54 21.36 10.20
C LEU A 94 41.20 20.27 9.17
N TRP A 95 42.18 19.81 8.40
CA TRP A 95 41.99 18.75 7.41
C TRP A 95 41.62 17.40 8.05
N VAL A 96 42.32 17.00 9.11
CA VAL A 96 42.02 15.76 9.85
C VAL A 96 40.64 15.86 10.50
N THR A 97 40.29 17.01 11.08
CA THR A 97 38.97 17.26 11.66
C THR A 97 37.88 17.13 10.58
N PHE A 98 38.05 17.77 9.42
CA PHE A 98 37.12 17.62 8.30
C PHE A 98 36.99 16.17 7.81
N LEU A 99 38.10 15.44 7.67
CA LEU A 99 38.07 14.04 7.27
C LEU A 99 37.31 13.17 8.28
N ILE A 100 37.53 13.37 9.58
CA ILE A 100 36.87 12.57 10.63
C ILE A 100 35.37 12.87 10.70
N PHE A 101 34.97 14.15 10.67
CA PHE A 101 33.57 14.53 10.90
C PHE A 101 32.71 14.58 9.64
N MET A 102 33.31 14.74 8.46
CA MET A 102 32.59 14.85 7.18
C MET A 102 33.02 13.78 6.19
N GLY A 103 34.33 13.66 5.93
CA GLY A 103 34.85 12.79 4.86
C GLY A 103 34.55 11.30 5.08
N ILE A 104 34.88 10.78 6.27
CA ILE A 104 34.69 9.37 6.63
C ILE A 104 33.20 9.00 6.70
N PRO A 105 32.32 9.76 7.39
CA PRO A 105 30.88 9.46 7.39
C PRO A 105 30.27 9.44 5.99
N ILE A 106 30.67 10.38 5.12
CA ILE A 106 30.23 10.41 3.72
C ILE A 106 30.74 9.16 2.99
N ALA A 107 32.02 8.82 3.11
CA ALA A 107 32.59 7.63 2.47
C ALA A 107 31.93 6.32 2.93
N ILE A 108 31.62 6.21 4.22
CA ILE A 108 30.86 5.08 4.79
C ILE A 108 29.46 5.03 4.16
N LEU A 109 28.77 6.16 4.08
CA LEU A 109 27.43 6.23 3.48
C LEU A 109 27.46 5.78 2.01
N PHE A 110 28.41 6.29 1.21
CA PHE A 110 28.58 5.86 -0.19
C PHE A 110 28.93 4.38 -0.33
N THR A 111 29.59 3.78 0.66
CA THR A 111 29.94 2.35 0.63
C THR A 111 28.77 1.45 1.04
N ILE A 112 28.01 1.86 2.06
CA ILE A 112 26.94 1.06 2.66
C ILE A 112 25.62 1.21 1.90
N MET A 113 25.26 2.42 1.47
CA MET A 113 23.94 2.70 0.89
C MET A 113 23.64 1.94 -0.41
N PRO A 114 24.58 1.73 -1.35
CA PRO A 114 24.28 0.94 -2.55
C PRO A 114 23.79 -0.47 -2.24
N PHE A 115 24.32 -1.07 -1.17
CA PHE A 115 24.02 -2.45 -0.80
C PHE A 115 22.90 -2.56 0.24
N PHE A 116 22.98 -1.79 1.32
CA PHE A 116 22.04 -1.84 2.45
C PHE A 116 20.97 -0.74 2.42
N GLY A 117 21.12 0.27 1.56
CA GLY A 117 20.20 1.41 1.49
C GLY A 117 18.73 1.00 1.36
N PRO A 118 18.37 0.08 0.45
CA PRO A 118 17.01 -0.46 0.36
C PRO A 118 16.48 -1.00 1.70
N TRP A 119 17.28 -1.80 2.41
CA TRP A 119 16.90 -2.43 3.68
C TRP A 119 16.79 -1.44 4.84
N ILE A 120 17.55 -0.34 4.78
CA ILE A 120 17.51 0.72 5.78
C ILE A 120 16.34 1.67 5.51
N VAL A 121 16.16 2.08 4.25
CA VAL A 121 15.21 3.13 3.86
C VAL A 121 13.78 2.59 3.81
N VAL A 122 13.56 1.37 3.32
CA VAL A 122 12.21 0.80 3.18
C VAL A 122 11.46 0.78 4.52
N PRO A 123 11.97 0.21 5.63
CA PRO A 123 11.24 0.17 6.89
C PRO A 123 10.92 1.57 7.46
N ILE A 124 11.83 2.54 7.26
CA ILE A 124 11.63 3.93 7.70
C ILE A 124 10.46 4.55 6.93
N VAL A 125 10.48 4.43 5.59
CA VAL A 125 9.45 5.00 4.73
C VAL A 125 8.13 4.25 4.89
N GLN A 126 8.14 2.92 4.97
CA GLN A 126 6.94 2.12 5.26
C GLN A 126 6.30 2.53 6.58
N ARG A 127 7.08 2.75 7.65
CA ARG A 127 6.52 3.22 8.92
C ARG A 127 5.88 4.60 8.80
N GLN A 128 6.46 5.49 8.01
CA GLN A 128 5.89 6.81 7.75
C GLN A 128 4.59 6.71 6.95
N ILE A 129 4.57 5.91 5.88
CA ILE A 129 3.39 5.72 5.02
C ILE A 129 2.30 4.93 5.74
N TRP A 130 2.66 3.95 6.58
CA TRP A 130 1.69 3.28 7.44
C TRP A 130 0.96 4.26 8.34
N LYS A 131 1.67 5.26 8.89
CA LYS A 131 1.04 6.27 9.75
C LYS A 131 0.22 7.29 8.97
N HIS A 132 0.77 7.80 7.87
CA HIS A 132 0.25 9.02 7.21
C HIS A 132 -0.32 8.81 5.81
N GLY A 133 -0.22 7.60 5.25
CA GLY A 133 -0.54 7.31 3.85
C GLY A 133 -2.02 7.49 3.50
N CYS A 134 -2.90 7.39 4.51
CA CYS A 134 -4.34 7.59 4.35
C CYS A 134 -4.86 8.89 4.98
N ASP A 135 -3.99 9.81 5.44
CA ASP A 135 -4.42 11.04 6.14
C ASP A 135 -5.36 11.93 5.32
N ASN A 136 -5.20 11.92 3.99
CA ASN A 136 -6.05 12.69 3.07
C ASN A 136 -7.35 11.95 2.68
N TYR A 137 -7.62 10.79 3.27
CA TYR A 137 -8.78 9.98 2.98
C TYR A 137 -9.73 9.99 4.18
N PRO A 138 -11.05 10.08 3.94
CA PRO A 138 -12.04 10.17 5.01
C PRO A 138 -12.05 8.92 5.91
N MET A 139 -11.71 7.76 5.35
CA MET A 139 -11.71 6.51 6.07
C MET A 139 -10.50 5.66 5.70
N MET A 140 -9.99 4.92 6.68
CA MET A 140 -8.98 3.89 6.45
C MET A 140 -9.51 2.54 6.91
N VAL A 141 -9.11 1.49 6.20
CA VAL A 141 -9.44 0.10 6.53
C VAL A 141 -8.14 -0.66 6.75
N ILE A 142 -8.06 -1.43 7.84
CA ILE A 142 -6.95 -2.36 8.08
C ILE A 142 -7.49 -3.77 7.86
N LEU A 143 -6.96 -4.42 6.83
CA LEU A 143 -7.20 -5.83 6.56
C LEU A 143 -6.23 -6.63 7.41
N ASP A 144 -6.75 -7.38 8.36
CA ASP A 144 -5.99 -8.20 9.29
C ASP A 144 -6.28 -9.67 8.97
N ALA A 145 -5.29 -10.29 8.35
CA ALA A 145 -5.34 -11.68 7.96
C ALA A 145 -4.84 -12.59 9.07
N LYS A 146 -5.30 -13.84 9.03
CA LYS A 146 -4.81 -14.91 9.88
C LYS A 146 -3.44 -15.39 9.42
N SER A 147 -2.51 -15.53 10.36
CA SER A 147 -1.21 -16.19 10.21
C SER A 147 -1.32 -17.72 10.39
N THR A 148 -0.33 -18.47 9.91
CA THR A 148 -0.13 -19.89 10.25
C THR A 148 0.09 -20.11 11.74
N ASP A 149 0.68 -19.13 12.44
CA ASP A 149 0.93 -19.15 13.88
C ASP A 149 -0.34 -18.91 14.71
N ASP A 150 -1.39 -18.36 14.10
CA ASP A 150 -2.61 -18.03 14.80
C ASP A 150 -3.44 -19.27 15.16
N ALA A 151 -4.11 -19.17 16.31
CA ALA A 151 -5.02 -20.22 16.73
C ALA A 151 -6.16 -20.43 15.69
N ARG A 152 -6.66 -21.66 15.59
CA ARG A 152 -7.67 -22.02 14.57
C ARG A 152 -8.94 -21.17 14.58
N TYR A 153 -9.31 -20.60 15.74
CA TYR A 153 -10.51 -19.77 15.91
C TYR A 153 -10.30 -18.31 15.53
N VAL A 154 -9.08 -17.88 15.21
CA VAL A 154 -8.82 -16.55 14.65
C VAL A 154 -9.39 -16.50 13.24
N VAL A 155 -10.09 -15.42 12.93
CA VAL A 155 -10.74 -15.18 11.64
C VAL A 155 -10.16 -13.93 10.99
N ASN A 156 -10.18 -13.89 9.67
CA ASN A 156 -9.76 -12.74 8.89
C ASN A 156 -10.76 -11.59 9.08
N VAL A 157 -10.27 -10.39 9.36
CA VAL A 157 -11.12 -9.22 9.66
C VAL A 157 -10.69 -7.97 8.92
N ALA A 158 -11.64 -7.06 8.74
CA ALA A 158 -11.42 -5.71 8.22
C ALA A 158 -11.90 -4.70 9.27
N TYR A 159 -10.96 -3.91 9.81
CA TYR A 159 -11.23 -2.86 10.78
C TYR A 159 -11.41 -1.51 10.07
N PHE A 160 -12.52 -0.82 10.33
CA PHE A 160 -12.83 0.47 9.72
C PHE A 160 -12.58 1.61 10.71
N PHE A 161 -11.86 2.65 10.27
CA PHE A 161 -11.51 3.79 11.10
C PHE A 161 -11.91 5.12 10.46
N ASP A 162 -12.55 5.99 11.26
CA ASP A 162 -12.76 7.39 10.91
C ASP A 162 -11.43 8.15 11.02
N ASN A 163 -11.12 8.92 9.97
CA ASN A 163 -9.93 9.74 9.88
C ASN A 163 -10.22 11.24 9.83
N THR A 164 -11.49 11.66 9.93
CA THR A 164 -11.93 13.05 9.71
C THR A 164 -12.00 13.90 10.98
N ARG A 165 -12.26 13.30 12.15
CA ARG A 165 -12.68 14.05 13.36
C ARG A 165 -11.65 14.17 14.47
N ALA A 166 -10.63 13.34 14.49
CA ALA A 166 -9.71 13.23 15.62
C ALA A 166 -8.24 13.31 15.20
N SER A 167 -7.38 13.76 16.13
CA SER A 167 -5.93 13.72 15.96
C SER A 167 -5.36 12.29 15.87
N LEU A 168 -6.19 11.29 16.18
CA LEU A 168 -5.90 9.86 16.10
C LEU A 168 -7.10 9.15 15.47
N PRO A 169 -6.89 8.18 14.56
CA PRO A 169 -7.99 7.45 13.94
C PRO A 169 -8.83 6.66 14.97
N THR A 170 -10.14 6.71 14.85
CA THR A 170 -11.06 6.01 15.76
C THR A 170 -11.73 4.84 15.05
N GLN A 171 -11.61 3.64 15.62
CA GLN A 171 -12.25 2.44 15.09
C GLN A 171 -13.78 2.53 15.23
N LEU A 172 -14.49 2.32 14.14
CA LEU A 172 -15.95 2.44 14.08
C LEU A 172 -16.63 1.08 14.20
N PHE A 173 -16.21 0.13 13.37
CA PHE A 173 -16.79 -1.20 13.24
C PHE A 173 -15.82 -2.17 12.57
N THR A 174 -16.12 -3.45 12.70
CA THR A 174 -15.31 -4.55 12.17
C THR A 174 -16.15 -5.46 11.31
N TYR A 175 -15.63 -5.85 10.15
CA TYR A 175 -16.17 -6.92 9.31
C TYR A 175 -15.30 -8.16 9.44
N GLU A 176 -15.88 -9.32 9.22
CA GLU A 176 -15.16 -10.59 9.10
C GLU A 176 -15.47 -11.26 7.78
N ILE A 177 -14.52 -12.05 7.30
CA ILE A 177 -14.75 -12.93 6.16
C ILE A 177 -14.69 -14.38 6.61
N THR A 178 -15.74 -15.12 6.27
CA THR A 178 -15.92 -16.52 6.64
C THR A 178 -16.32 -17.34 5.42
N ASN A 179 -15.94 -18.62 5.45
CA ASN A 179 -16.46 -19.62 4.53
C ASN A 179 -17.34 -20.57 5.34
N PRO A 180 -18.65 -20.27 5.49
CA PRO A 180 -19.51 -20.99 6.44
C PRO A 180 -19.71 -22.47 6.08
N ASP A 181 -19.60 -22.83 4.81
CA ASP A 181 -19.91 -24.17 4.30
C ASP A 181 -18.69 -24.90 3.70
N ASP A 182 -17.46 -24.38 3.89
CA ASP A 182 -16.23 -24.83 3.21
C ASP A 182 -16.41 -24.99 1.67
N GLY A 183 -17.27 -24.15 1.08
CA GLY A 183 -17.64 -24.19 -0.33
C GLY A 183 -17.10 -23.01 -1.13
N ASP A 184 -17.67 -22.82 -2.32
CA ASP A 184 -17.35 -21.69 -3.21
C ASP A 184 -18.07 -20.39 -2.82
N VAL A 185 -18.79 -20.39 -1.70
CA VAL A 185 -19.52 -19.23 -1.19
C VAL A 185 -18.82 -18.66 0.04
N TRP A 186 -18.40 -17.42 -0.06
CA TRP A 186 -17.78 -16.68 1.03
C TRP A 186 -18.69 -15.55 1.52
N LEU A 187 -18.68 -15.33 2.82
CA LEU A 187 -19.49 -14.32 3.49
C LEU A 187 -18.59 -13.26 4.12
N PHE A 188 -18.71 -12.02 3.64
CA PHE A 188 -18.15 -10.84 4.29
C PHE A 188 -19.26 -10.13 5.06
N SER A 189 -19.16 -10.09 6.39
CA SER A 189 -20.25 -9.62 7.25
C SER A 189 -19.79 -8.73 8.38
N LEU A 190 -20.67 -7.82 8.80
CA LEU A 190 -20.46 -7.03 10.01
C LEU A 190 -20.34 -7.95 11.23
N ARG A 191 -19.21 -7.84 11.93
CA ARG A 191 -18.90 -8.62 13.14
C ARG A 191 -19.23 -7.85 14.41
N THR A 192 -18.70 -6.64 14.55
CA THR A 192 -18.85 -5.82 15.76
C THR A 192 -19.00 -4.34 15.45
N TRP A 193 -19.69 -3.65 16.36
CA TRP A 193 -19.66 -2.21 16.48
C TRP A 193 -18.65 -1.83 17.56
N ASP A 194 -17.55 -1.19 17.17
CA ASP A 194 -16.46 -0.85 18.09
C ASP A 194 -16.67 0.56 18.68
N SER A 195 -17.48 1.38 18.00
CA SER A 195 -18.02 2.65 18.48
C SER A 195 -19.53 2.57 18.68
N LEU A 196 -20.07 3.42 19.57
CA LEU A 196 -21.52 3.57 19.70
C LEU A 196 -22.11 4.02 18.37
N GLN A 197 -23.12 3.28 17.87
CA GLN A 197 -23.77 3.56 16.58
C GLN A 197 -24.29 5.00 16.45
N SER A 198 -24.70 5.63 17.56
CA SER A 198 -25.14 7.04 17.58
C SER A 198 -24.03 8.04 17.28
N ASN A 199 -22.77 7.64 17.47
CA ASN A 199 -21.60 8.49 17.27
C ASN A 199 -21.00 8.30 15.88
N ILE A 200 -21.39 7.25 15.16
CA ILE A 200 -20.93 6.97 13.80
C ILE A 200 -21.58 7.99 12.86
N PRO A 201 -20.79 8.73 12.06
CA PRO A 201 -21.31 9.62 11.04
C PRO A 201 -22.27 8.88 10.09
N THR A 202 -23.32 9.57 9.65
CA THR A 202 -24.31 8.98 8.72
C THR A 202 -23.69 8.49 7.41
N GLU A 203 -22.68 9.19 6.94
CA GLU A 203 -21.87 8.95 5.75
C GLU A 203 -20.89 7.76 5.87
N MET A 204 -20.61 7.33 7.10
CA MET A 204 -19.75 6.19 7.43
C MET A 204 -20.55 5.03 8.04
N TYR A 205 -21.87 5.16 8.17
CA TYR A 205 -22.68 4.12 8.77
C TYR A 205 -22.86 2.95 7.79
N PRO A 206 -22.43 1.72 8.15
CA PRO A 206 -22.52 0.58 7.27
C PRO A 206 -23.95 0.05 7.21
N THR A 207 -24.66 0.40 6.14
CA THR A 207 -26.01 -0.11 5.86
C THR A 207 -25.99 -1.54 5.34
N LEU A 208 -24.93 -1.90 4.60
CA LEU A 208 -24.70 -3.22 4.02
C LEU A 208 -24.14 -4.17 5.08
N GLN A 209 -24.96 -5.06 5.61
CA GLN A 209 -24.54 -5.98 6.68
C GLN A 209 -23.72 -7.15 6.16
N HIS A 210 -24.07 -7.66 4.97
CA HIS A 210 -23.53 -8.89 4.42
C HIS A 210 -23.27 -8.73 2.93
N VAL A 211 -22.15 -9.28 2.48
CA VAL A 211 -21.82 -9.53 1.07
C VAL A 211 -21.48 -11.00 0.91
N TYR A 212 -22.21 -11.67 0.05
CA TYR A 212 -21.95 -13.03 -0.39
C TYR A 212 -21.18 -12.98 -1.70
N TYR A 213 -20.10 -13.74 -1.77
CA TYR A 213 -19.31 -13.98 -2.97
C TYR A 213 -19.52 -15.41 -3.39
N ASP A 214 -20.03 -15.62 -4.59
CA ASP A 214 -20.17 -16.93 -5.20
C ASP A 214 -19.15 -17.06 -6.34
N PHE A 215 -18.13 -17.90 -6.13
CA PHE A 215 -17.06 -18.14 -7.11
C PHE A 215 -17.44 -19.14 -8.20
N VAL A 216 -18.62 -19.76 -8.15
CA VAL A 216 -19.11 -20.64 -9.22
C VAL A 216 -19.51 -19.82 -10.44
N ASP A 217 -20.25 -18.73 -10.19
CA ASP A 217 -20.79 -17.83 -11.22
C ASP A 217 -20.11 -16.45 -11.22
N ASP A 218 -19.06 -16.26 -10.41
CA ASP A 218 -18.39 -14.98 -10.15
C ASP A 218 -19.40 -13.86 -9.80
N SER A 219 -20.40 -14.20 -8.98
CA SER A 219 -21.52 -13.32 -8.65
C SER A 219 -21.43 -12.82 -7.20
N LEU A 220 -21.94 -11.61 -6.98
CA LEU A 220 -22.02 -11.01 -5.64
C LEU A 220 -23.45 -10.62 -5.31
N SER A 221 -23.84 -10.84 -4.07
CA SER A 221 -25.13 -10.38 -3.54
C SER A 221 -24.95 -9.82 -2.15
N GLY A 222 -25.81 -8.89 -1.73
CA GLY A 222 -25.68 -8.24 -0.45
C GLY A 222 -27.00 -7.85 0.19
N ASN A 223 -27.00 -7.87 1.51
CA ASN A 223 -28.15 -7.60 2.34
C ASN A 223 -27.90 -6.36 3.19
N CYS A 224 -28.88 -5.48 3.25
CA CYS A 224 -28.81 -4.23 3.98
C CYS A 224 -29.82 -4.19 5.11
N THR A 225 -29.45 -3.54 6.20
CA THR A 225 -30.38 -3.16 7.26
C THR A 225 -30.90 -1.76 7.01
N LEU A 226 -32.20 -1.66 6.75
CA LEU A 226 -32.88 -0.37 6.71
C LEU A 226 -33.39 -0.01 8.10
N ARG A 227 -33.15 1.24 8.52
CA ARG A 227 -33.68 1.77 9.77
C ARG A 227 -35.15 2.12 9.53
N ASN A 228 -36.07 1.49 10.27
CA ASN A 228 -37.49 1.86 10.18
C ASN A 228 -37.68 3.31 10.70
N PRO A 229 -38.17 4.26 9.87
CA PRO A 229 -38.28 5.67 10.25
C PRO A 229 -39.24 5.93 11.42
N THR A 230 -40.08 4.95 11.77
CA THR A 230 -41.08 5.09 12.86
C THR A 230 -40.60 4.59 14.22
N ASN A 231 -39.51 3.82 14.29
CA ASN A 231 -38.96 3.35 15.57
C ASN A 231 -37.44 3.04 15.43
N PRO A 232 -36.55 4.03 15.66
CA PRO A 232 -35.12 3.94 15.33
C PRO A 232 -34.30 2.99 16.23
N LEU A 233 -34.92 2.33 17.21
CA LEU A 233 -34.26 1.58 18.28
C LEU A 233 -34.56 0.07 18.32
N THR A 234 -35.51 -0.48 17.55
CA THR A 234 -35.94 -1.88 17.79
C THR A 234 -36.25 -2.75 16.58
N ASN A 235 -36.52 -2.21 15.38
CA ASN A 235 -36.86 -3.04 14.22
C ASN A 235 -36.00 -2.67 12.99
N THR A 236 -34.84 -3.30 12.85
CA THR A 236 -34.07 -3.30 11.59
C THR A 236 -34.53 -4.47 10.73
N THR A 237 -35.07 -4.17 9.56
CA THR A 237 -35.39 -5.21 8.56
C THR A 237 -34.22 -5.38 7.62
N THR A 238 -33.74 -6.62 7.50
CA THR A 238 -32.67 -7.00 6.56
C THR A 238 -33.31 -7.36 5.22
N LEU A 239 -32.90 -6.69 4.15
CA LEU A 239 -33.45 -6.86 2.81
C LEU A 239 -32.31 -6.96 1.78
N PRO A 240 -32.49 -7.73 0.69
CA PRO A 240 -31.53 -7.74 -0.40
C PRO A 240 -31.47 -6.36 -1.04
N CYS A 241 -30.26 -5.81 -1.16
CA CYS A 241 -30.04 -4.44 -1.60
C CYS A 241 -28.92 -4.32 -2.64
N MET A 242 -28.08 -5.34 -2.79
CA MET A 242 -26.93 -5.30 -3.68
C MET A 242 -26.88 -6.58 -4.49
N THR A 243 -26.60 -6.46 -5.78
CA THR A 243 -26.31 -7.59 -6.69
C THR A 243 -25.27 -7.18 -7.71
N GLY A 244 -24.45 -8.10 -8.19
CA GLY A 244 -23.46 -7.80 -9.20
C GLY A 244 -22.64 -9.02 -9.63
N HIS A 245 -21.57 -8.73 -10.37
CA HIS A 245 -20.57 -9.72 -10.74
C HIS A 245 -19.17 -9.15 -10.46
N PHE A 246 -18.21 -10.04 -10.28
CA PHE A 246 -16.82 -9.68 -10.15
C PHE A 246 -15.95 -10.49 -11.11
N ASN A 247 -14.71 -10.06 -11.32
CA ASN A 247 -13.70 -10.85 -12.02
C ASN A 247 -12.47 -10.93 -11.12
N PRO A 248 -12.19 -12.09 -10.52
CA PRO A 248 -11.05 -12.26 -9.61
C PRO A 248 -9.73 -12.55 -10.35
N GLY A 249 -9.71 -12.53 -11.68
CA GLY A 249 -8.54 -12.80 -12.52
C GLY A 249 -7.48 -11.71 -12.49
N SER A 250 -6.64 -11.62 -13.53
CA SER A 250 -5.51 -10.67 -13.57
C SER A 250 -5.92 -9.19 -13.57
N HIS A 251 -7.16 -8.91 -13.97
CA HIS A 251 -7.77 -7.58 -13.91
C HIS A 251 -8.95 -7.65 -12.95
N LEU A 252 -8.81 -7.03 -11.78
CA LEU A 252 -9.91 -6.98 -10.84
C LEU A 252 -10.99 -6.08 -11.41
N SER A 253 -12.18 -6.62 -11.56
CA SER A 253 -13.33 -5.78 -11.87
C SER A 253 -14.56 -6.15 -11.10
N PHE A 254 -15.36 -5.14 -10.80
CA PHE A 254 -16.67 -5.28 -10.19
C PHE A 254 -17.68 -4.57 -11.07
N ASP A 255 -18.86 -5.16 -11.21
CA ASP A 255 -20.05 -4.50 -11.72
C ASP A 255 -21.16 -4.74 -10.70
N VAL A 256 -21.39 -3.73 -9.87
CA VAL A 256 -22.32 -3.80 -8.75
C VAL A 256 -23.51 -2.91 -9.04
N SER A 257 -24.69 -3.33 -8.61
CA SER A 257 -25.93 -2.53 -8.57
C SER A 257 -26.44 -2.51 -7.13
N SER A 258 -26.83 -1.33 -6.63
CA SER A 258 -27.19 -1.15 -5.21
C SER A 258 -28.43 -0.28 -5.02
N SER A 259 -29.46 -0.80 -4.37
CA SER A 259 -30.66 -0.02 -4.04
C SER A 259 -30.53 0.83 -2.77
N VAL A 260 -29.32 0.89 -2.18
CA VAL A 260 -29.07 1.65 -0.96
C VAL A 260 -29.05 3.15 -1.24
N PRO A 261 -29.88 3.96 -0.57
CA PRO A 261 -29.85 5.40 -0.71
C PRO A 261 -28.55 5.98 -0.14
N LEU A 262 -27.79 6.73 -0.95
CA LEU A 262 -26.64 7.52 -0.49
C LEU A 262 -27.16 8.63 0.45
N ASN A 263 -26.81 8.55 1.73
CA ASN A 263 -27.23 9.53 2.72
C ASN A 263 -26.22 10.67 2.77
N THR A 264 -26.20 11.52 1.74
CA THR A 264 -25.27 12.65 1.66
C THR A 264 -25.75 13.82 2.51
N THR A 265 -24.93 14.30 3.44
CA THR A 265 -25.19 15.54 4.22
C THR A 265 -25.15 16.82 3.37
N LEU A 266 -24.83 16.72 2.08
CA LEU A 266 -24.75 17.82 1.11
C LEU A 266 -26.07 18.11 0.36
N SER A 267 -27.12 17.30 0.51
CA SER A 267 -28.42 17.56 -0.11
C SER A 267 -29.35 18.32 0.85
N THR A 268 -29.30 19.65 0.79
CA THR A 268 -30.31 20.54 1.41
C THR A 268 -31.67 20.51 0.71
N GLU A 269 -31.87 19.66 -0.28
CA GLU A 269 -33.18 19.41 -0.88
C GLU A 269 -33.63 17.98 -0.61
N ALA A 270 -34.76 17.87 0.09
CA ALA A 270 -35.54 16.65 0.23
C ALA A 270 -36.08 16.23 -1.14
N GLN A 271 -35.22 15.66 -1.99
CA GLN A 271 -35.62 14.94 -3.18
C GLN A 271 -35.55 13.45 -2.86
N SER A 272 -36.64 12.75 -3.16
CA SER A 272 -36.79 11.30 -3.10
C SER A 272 -35.52 10.61 -3.59
N VAL A 273 -34.82 9.92 -2.70
CA VAL A 273 -33.57 9.24 -3.04
C VAL A 273 -33.87 8.22 -4.13
N PRO A 274 -33.34 8.38 -5.36
CA PRO A 274 -33.55 7.41 -6.41
C PRO A 274 -32.89 6.09 -6.00
N VAL A 275 -33.51 4.96 -6.35
CA VAL A 275 -32.81 3.68 -6.42
C VAL A 275 -31.65 3.89 -7.38
N MET A 276 -30.43 4.03 -6.85
CA MET A 276 -29.26 4.15 -7.70
C MET A 276 -28.95 2.77 -8.27
N ASN A 277 -29.50 2.46 -9.44
CA ASN A 277 -28.89 1.45 -10.30
C ASN A 277 -27.56 2.03 -10.83
N ALA A 278 -26.61 2.27 -9.93
CA ALA A 278 -25.25 2.64 -10.27
C ALA A 278 -24.56 1.32 -10.62
N SER A 279 -24.45 1.01 -11.91
CA SER A 279 -23.53 -0.02 -12.42
C SER A 279 -22.14 0.56 -12.30
N LEU A 280 -21.49 0.24 -11.18
CA LEU A 280 -20.16 0.73 -10.88
C LEU A 280 -19.17 -0.31 -11.38
N GLY A 281 -18.71 -0.09 -12.61
CA GLY A 281 -17.53 -0.74 -13.13
C GLY A 281 -16.33 -0.28 -12.34
N ILE A 282 -15.58 -1.18 -11.71
CA ILE A 282 -14.27 -0.83 -11.15
C ILE A 282 -13.23 -1.62 -11.90
N HIS A 283 -12.07 -1.02 -12.19
CA HIS A 283 -10.98 -1.75 -12.84
C HIS A 283 -9.62 -1.50 -12.16
N ASP A 284 -8.87 -2.58 -11.96
CA ASP A 284 -7.44 -2.56 -11.69
C ASP A 284 -6.67 -3.38 -12.73
N ASN A 285 -5.50 -2.89 -13.11
CA ASN A 285 -4.58 -3.56 -14.03
C ASN A 285 -3.36 -4.05 -13.24
N GLY A 286 -3.46 -5.26 -12.66
CA GLY A 286 -2.36 -5.92 -11.95
C GLY A 286 -2.47 -5.90 -10.43
N TRP A 287 -3.61 -6.34 -9.89
CA TRP A 287 -3.89 -6.36 -8.46
C TRP A 287 -3.38 -7.59 -7.71
N ASP A 288 -3.22 -8.69 -8.43
CA ASP A 288 -2.84 -10.01 -7.91
C ASP A 288 -1.52 -10.45 -8.56
N TYR A 289 -0.50 -10.57 -7.72
CA TYR A 289 0.73 -11.26 -8.05
C TYR A 289 0.91 -12.36 -7.01
N THR A 290 0.81 -13.62 -7.44
CA THR A 290 1.12 -14.79 -6.61
C THR A 290 2.42 -14.55 -5.81
N GLY A 291 2.33 -14.63 -4.48
CA GLY A 291 3.45 -14.40 -3.56
C GLY A 291 3.74 -12.94 -3.20
N ASN A 292 2.85 -11.98 -3.49
CA ASN A 292 2.92 -10.61 -2.98
C ASN A 292 1.58 -10.18 -2.37
N ALA A 293 1.63 -9.18 -1.50
CA ALA A 293 0.45 -8.53 -0.95
C ALA A 293 -0.45 -7.95 -2.07
N PRO A 294 -1.79 -7.96 -1.91
CA PRO A 294 -2.67 -7.38 -2.91
C PRO A 294 -2.39 -5.88 -3.09
N ALA A 295 -2.18 -5.47 -4.33
CA ALA A 295 -1.79 -4.13 -4.71
C ALA A 295 -2.84 -3.52 -5.63
N VAL A 296 -3.84 -2.87 -5.04
CA VAL A 296 -5.08 -2.49 -5.73
C VAL A 296 -5.23 -0.97 -5.77
N ARG A 297 -5.63 -0.42 -6.93
CA ARG A 297 -6.17 0.95 -7.06
C ARG A 297 -7.45 0.92 -7.87
N LEU A 298 -8.56 0.85 -7.16
CA LEU A 298 -9.89 0.79 -7.73
C LEU A 298 -10.43 2.16 -8.10
N GLN A 299 -10.77 2.32 -9.37
CA GLN A 299 -11.40 3.53 -9.90
C GLN A 299 -12.72 3.19 -10.56
N GLU A 300 -13.70 4.09 -10.45
CA GLU A 300 -14.96 3.99 -11.18
C GLU A 300 -14.72 3.97 -12.68
N LYS A 301 -15.58 3.28 -13.41
CA LYS A 301 -15.58 3.19 -14.86
C LYS A 301 -16.75 4.03 -15.37
N ASN A 302 -16.43 5.03 -16.17
CA ASN A 302 -17.42 5.85 -16.83
C ASN A 302 -18.06 5.08 -18.00
N ASP A 303 -19.23 5.55 -18.47
CA ASP A 303 -19.95 4.95 -19.61
C ASP A 303 -19.11 4.91 -20.91
N ASP A 304 -18.14 5.81 -21.06
CA ASP A 304 -17.21 5.86 -22.19
C ASP A 304 -16.02 4.88 -22.04
N GLY A 305 -15.98 4.11 -20.95
CA GLY A 305 -14.91 3.18 -20.61
C GLY A 305 -13.66 3.84 -20.00
N SER A 306 -13.67 5.15 -19.77
CA SER A 306 -12.57 5.85 -19.08
C SER A 306 -12.62 5.61 -17.57
N LEU A 307 -11.45 5.67 -16.93
CA LEU A 307 -11.34 5.56 -15.47
C LEU A 307 -11.63 6.92 -14.82
N GLY A 308 -12.61 6.92 -13.93
CA GLY A 308 -13.10 8.06 -13.16
C GLY A 308 -12.45 8.19 -11.78
N PHE A 309 -13.28 8.46 -10.77
CA PHE A 309 -12.80 8.74 -9.42
C PHE A 309 -12.20 7.51 -8.73
N LEU A 310 -11.25 7.76 -7.83
CA LEU A 310 -10.67 6.72 -6.99
C LEU A 310 -11.68 6.34 -5.90
N VAL A 311 -12.02 5.05 -5.81
CA VAL A 311 -12.91 4.53 -4.75
C VAL A 311 -12.07 4.10 -3.55
N LEU A 312 -11.06 3.26 -3.80
CA LEU A 312 -10.12 2.79 -2.79
C LEU A 312 -8.76 2.46 -3.39
N LYS A 313 -7.73 2.42 -2.53
CA LYS A 313 -6.41 1.91 -2.88
C LYS A 313 -5.76 1.21 -1.70
N THR A 314 -4.96 0.18 -1.96
CA THR A 314 -4.04 -0.36 -0.96
C THR A 314 -2.85 0.58 -0.78
N THR A 315 -2.19 0.47 0.37
CA THR A 315 -0.98 1.22 0.68
C THR A 315 0.17 0.27 0.99
N VAL A 316 0.59 0.22 2.25
CA VAL A 316 1.69 -0.63 2.72
C VAL A 316 1.17 -1.61 3.74
N GLN A 317 1.87 -2.73 3.84
CA GLN A 317 1.76 -3.62 4.98
C GLN A 317 2.38 -2.99 6.21
N LYS A 318 1.97 -3.47 7.39
CA LYS A 318 2.56 -3.02 8.64
C LYS A 318 4.01 -3.49 8.69
N PRO A 319 4.98 -2.61 8.99
CA PRO A 319 6.41 -2.96 8.90
C PRO A 319 6.86 -4.12 9.79
N SER A 320 6.13 -4.39 10.86
CA SER A 320 6.43 -5.46 11.82
C SER A 320 5.54 -6.68 11.65
N ASP A 321 4.60 -6.65 10.71
CA ASP A 321 3.47 -7.56 10.68
C ASP A 321 2.90 -7.67 9.26
N ILE A 322 3.19 -8.79 8.61
CA ILE A 322 2.85 -9.01 7.20
C ILE A 322 1.39 -9.39 6.99
N THR A 323 0.67 -9.72 8.08
CA THR A 323 -0.75 -10.08 8.02
C THR A 323 -1.64 -8.85 7.88
N GLU A 324 -1.16 -7.68 8.32
CA GLU A 324 -1.91 -6.43 8.25
C GLU A 324 -1.60 -5.62 7.00
N LEU A 325 -2.64 -5.29 6.23
CA LEU A 325 -2.58 -4.40 5.06
C LEU A 325 -3.51 -3.20 5.23
N LYS A 326 -2.97 -1.99 5.02
CA LYS A 326 -3.76 -0.75 5.09
C LYS A 326 -4.33 -0.36 3.72
N VAL A 327 -5.63 -0.03 3.71
CA VAL A 327 -6.40 0.43 2.55
C VAL A 327 -6.95 1.83 2.83
N CYS A 328 -6.77 2.76 1.91
CA CYS A 328 -7.39 4.07 1.97
C CYS A 328 -8.68 4.09 1.17
N VAL A 329 -9.75 4.62 1.76
CA VAL A 329 -11.08 4.68 1.14
C VAL A 329 -11.45 6.14 0.88
N ALA A 330 -11.73 6.46 -0.37
CA ALA A 330 -12.18 7.79 -0.80
C ALA A 330 -13.71 7.85 -0.97
N GLY A 331 -14.37 6.71 -1.25
CA GLY A 331 -15.78 6.66 -1.59
C GLY A 331 -16.07 7.03 -3.05
N PRO A 332 -17.34 6.92 -3.49
CA PRO A 332 -17.76 7.18 -4.86
C PRO A 332 -17.79 8.68 -5.16
N GLU A 333 -17.60 9.03 -6.43
CA GLU A 333 -17.58 10.41 -6.93
C GLU A 333 -16.59 11.37 -6.21
N GLY A 334 -15.61 10.83 -5.47
CA GLY A 334 -14.72 11.62 -4.62
C GLY A 334 -15.45 12.40 -3.50
N ARG A 335 -16.66 12.00 -3.13
CA ARG A 335 -17.48 12.65 -2.10
C ARG A 335 -17.29 11.98 -0.74
N GLU A 336 -17.00 12.77 0.29
CA GLU A 336 -16.92 12.34 1.70
C GLU A 336 -18.21 11.67 2.23
N GLY A 337 -19.33 11.80 1.49
CA GLY A 337 -20.66 11.29 1.87
C GLY A 337 -20.98 9.84 1.48
N GLY A 338 -20.15 9.17 0.68
CA GLY A 338 -20.40 7.81 0.18
C GLY A 338 -19.39 6.76 0.64
N THR A 339 -18.61 7.06 1.68
CA THR A 339 -17.39 6.32 2.03
C THR A 339 -17.61 4.83 2.37
N VAL A 340 -18.84 4.45 2.70
CA VAL A 340 -19.22 3.11 3.17
C VAL A 340 -20.40 2.60 2.33
N SER A 341 -20.14 2.38 1.04
CA SER A 341 -21.13 1.92 0.05
C SER A 341 -20.77 0.54 -0.51
N ALA A 342 -21.70 -0.03 -1.28
CA ALA A 342 -21.55 -1.28 -2.01
C ALA A 342 -20.24 -1.36 -2.80
N GLU A 343 -19.82 -0.27 -3.47
CA GLU A 343 -18.57 -0.25 -4.24
C GLU A 343 -17.29 -0.27 -3.39
N VAL A 344 -17.39 -0.03 -2.09
CA VAL A 344 -16.28 -0.16 -1.14
C VAL A 344 -16.28 -1.55 -0.52
N PHE A 345 -17.44 -2.04 -0.06
CA PHE A 345 -17.50 -3.34 0.61
C PHE A 345 -17.26 -4.53 -0.32
N ALA A 346 -17.85 -4.51 -1.51
CA ALA A 346 -17.70 -5.60 -2.48
C ALA A 346 -16.22 -5.91 -2.80
N PRO A 347 -15.35 -4.94 -3.10
CA PRO A 347 -13.93 -5.24 -3.27
C PRO A 347 -13.19 -5.59 -1.98
N LEU A 348 -13.53 -4.98 -0.84
CA LEU A 348 -12.79 -5.21 0.41
C LEU A 348 -12.82 -6.67 0.88
N GLY A 349 -13.94 -7.38 0.72
CA GLY A 349 -14.01 -8.80 1.06
C GLY A 349 -13.04 -9.63 0.22
N LEU A 350 -13.02 -9.45 -1.10
CA LEU A 350 -12.08 -10.16 -1.98
C LEU A 350 -10.62 -9.79 -1.68
N MET A 351 -10.34 -8.52 -1.39
CA MET A 351 -9.00 -8.08 -0.98
C MET A 351 -8.55 -8.74 0.33
N LEU A 352 -9.47 -8.92 1.28
CA LEU A 352 -9.18 -9.60 2.54
C LEU A 352 -8.89 -11.10 2.32
N MET A 353 -9.61 -11.76 1.42
CA MET A 353 -9.30 -13.16 1.04
C MET A 353 -7.89 -13.26 0.46
N ARG A 354 -7.51 -12.40 -0.49
CA ARG A 354 -6.16 -12.43 -1.07
C ARG A 354 -5.06 -12.05 -0.10
N GLN A 355 -5.34 -11.12 0.82
CA GLN A 355 -4.41 -10.81 1.90
C GLN A 355 -4.26 -12.01 2.86
N ALA A 356 -5.32 -12.80 3.07
CA ALA A 356 -5.25 -14.03 3.85
C ALA A 356 -4.40 -15.10 3.16
N ASP A 357 -4.58 -15.31 1.86
CA ASP A 357 -3.74 -16.24 1.08
C ASP A 357 -2.25 -15.84 1.16
N TYR A 358 -1.97 -14.55 0.97
CA TYR A 358 -0.61 -14.02 1.08
C TYR A 358 -0.03 -14.18 2.49
N ALA A 359 -0.81 -13.86 3.53
CA ALA A 359 -0.36 -13.95 4.91
C ALA A 359 -0.02 -15.40 5.27
N LEU A 360 -0.86 -16.36 4.87
CA LEU A 360 -0.61 -17.79 5.09
C LEU A 360 0.65 -18.28 4.37
N ASP A 361 0.84 -17.90 3.11
CA ASP A 361 2.04 -18.25 2.35
C ASP A 361 3.30 -17.67 3.00
N ALA A 362 3.27 -16.38 3.34
CA ALA A 362 4.43 -15.67 3.87
C ALA A 362 4.77 -16.00 5.34
N THR A 363 3.80 -16.52 6.10
CA THR A 363 4.00 -17.01 7.47
C THR A 363 4.18 -18.52 7.54
N SER A 364 3.96 -19.25 6.44
CA SER A 364 4.28 -20.67 6.41
C SER A 364 5.78 -20.86 6.61
N ASP A 365 6.15 -21.64 7.63
CA ASP A 365 7.52 -22.09 7.77
C ASP A 365 7.89 -22.82 6.48
N ASN A 366 8.87 -22.30 5.73
CA ASN A 366 9.49 -22.97 4.58
C ASN A 366 10.30 -24.22 5.02
N ASP A 367 9.82 -24.97 6.01
CA ASP A 367 10.44 -26.18 6.56
C ASP A 367 10.09 -27.45 5.74
N SER A 368 9.58 -27.28 4.53
CA SER A 368 9.40 -28.38 3.57
C SER A 368 10.07 -28.06 2.23
N ASP A 369 11.41 -28.14 2.21
CA ASP A 369 12.18 -28.72 1.10
C ASP A 369 13.62 -29.12 1.55
#